data_AF-A0A439KK23-F1
#
_entry.id   AF-A0A439KK23-F1
#
_cell.length_a   1.000
_cell.length_b   1.000
_cell.length_c   1.000
_cell.angle_alpha   90.00
_cell.angle_beta   90.00
_cell.angle_gamma   90.00
#
_symmetry.space_group_name_H-M   'P 1'
#
loop_
_entity.id
_entity.type
_entity.pdbx_description
1 polymer ?
#
loop_
_entity_poly.entity_id
_entity_poly.type
_entity_poly.pdbx_seq_one_letter_code
_entity_poly.pdbx_strand_id
1 'polypeptide(L)'
;MKTPLFDRRDFLRAAGASFASAMAPSAWAKTLAADAVFATAFIKRDGSYGAAILSEAGMVLHAIDLPARGHDVTFDPVSKRSVVFARQPGTFAVVFDHTGRDEPLTIASVSGRHFFGHGVFSTDGALLYATENDFDNAAGVVGVYDARAKFKRIGEFPTYGMGSHELLLLGDGRTIAVANGG
;
A
#
# COMPACT_ATOMS: atom_id res chain seq x y z
N MET A 1 -0.53 24.05 -58.65
CA MET A 1 0.21 23.05 -57.86
C MET A 1 -0.33 23.08 -56.44
N LYS A 2 -0.80 21.95 -55.89
CA LYS A 2 -1.16 21.85 -54.48
C LYS A 2 0.13 21.68 -53.67
N THR A 3 0.47 22.63 -52.82
CA THR A 3 1.56 22.47 -51.86
C THR A 3 1.15 21.37 -50.87
N PRO A 4 1.97 20.33 -50.65
CA PRO A 4 1.63 19.32 -49.65
C PRO A 4 1.58 19.97 -48.27
N LEU A 5 0.58 19.60 -47.46
CA LEU A 5 0.36 20.15 -46.11
C LEU A 5 1.51 19.84 -45.14
N PHE A 6 2.37 18.87 -45.46
CA PHE A 6 3.59 18.54 -44.73
C PHE A 6 4.69 18.11 -45.71
N ASP A 7 5.89 18.68 -45.60
CA ASP A 7 7.09 18.20 -46.33
C ASP A 7 7.89 17.22 -45.46
N ARG A 8 8.74 16.39 -46.08
CA ARG A 8 9.65 15.43 -45.44
C ARG A 8 10.44 16.06 -44.30
N ARG A 9 10.86 17.32 -44.43
CA ARG A 9 11.61 18.05 -43.40
C ARG A 9 10.78 18.27 -42.14
N ASP A 10 9.50 18.61 -42.29
CA ASP A 10 8.59 18.83 -41.16
C ASP A 10 8.28 17.51 -40.45
N PHE A 11 8.09 16.43 -41.23
CA PHE A 11 7.95 15.08 -40.69
C PHE A 11 9.20 14.65 -39.89
N LEU A 12 10.40 14.83 -40.44
CA LEU A 12 11.64 14.45 -39.76
C LEU A 12 11.89 15.27 -38.49
N ARG A 13 11.52 16.55 -38.49
CA ARG A 13 11.61 17.41 -37.29
C ARG A 13 10.62 16.96 -36.21
N ALA A 14 9.37 16.68 -36.57
CA ALA A 14 8.36 16.20 -35.63
C ALA A 14 8.71 14.81 -35.07
N ALA A 15 9.16 13.88 -35.92
CA ALA A 15 9.60 12.56 -35.51
C ALA A 15 10.84 12.63 -34.60
N GLY A 16 11.83 13.46 -34.95
CA GLY A 16 13.03 13.67 -34.15
C GLY A 16 12.73 14.31 -32.79
N ALA A 17 11.85 15.32 -32.75
CA ALA A 17 11.42 15.94 -31.49
C ALA A 17 10.66 14.95 -30.59
N SER A 18 9.79 14.11 -31.17
CA SER A 18 9.06 13.06 -30.46
C SER A 18 10.01 12.00 -29.90
N PHE A 19 10.99 11.56 -30.68
CA PHE A 19 12.01 10.61 -30.25
C PHE A 19 12.90 11.18 -29.13
N ALA A 20 13.37 12.42 -29.27
CA ALA A 20 14.16 13.09 -28.24
C ALA A 20 13.34 13.28 -26.95
N SER A 21 12.05 13.60 -27.06
CA SER A 21 11.15 13.70 -25.91
C SER A 21 10.92 12.35 -25.22
N ALA A 22 10.88 11.25 -25.97
CA ALA A 22 10.77 9.90 -25.40
C ALA A 22 12.06 9.44 -24.69
N MET A 23 13.21 10.02 -25.05
CA MET A 23 14.51 9.82 -24.40
C MET A 23 14.76 10.77 -23.22
N ALA A 24 13.83 11.68 -22.94
CA ALA A 24 13.97 12.56 -21.79
C ALA A 24 13.96 11.75 -20.47
N PRO A 25 14.82 12.08 -19.49
CA PRO A 25 14.86 11.38 -18.19
C PRO A 25 13.50 11.29 -17.49
N SER A 26 12.63 12.29 -17.68
CA SER A 26 11.27 12.32 -17.14
C SER A 26 10.33 11.28 -17.75
N ALA A 27 10.54 10.89 -19.01
CA ALA A 27 9.78 9.81 -19.65
C ALA A 27 10.17 8.45 -19.05
N TRP A 28 11.48 8.24 -18.80
CA TRP A 28 12.00 7.02 -18.19
C TRP A 28 11.59 6.86 -16.72
N ALA A 29 11.59 7.96 -15.95
CA ALA A 29 11.09 7.97 -14.58
C ALA A 29 9.61 7.55 -14.50
N LYS A 30 8.78 7.95 -15.49
CA LYS A 30 7.37 7.52 -15.57
C LYS A 30 7.23 6.02 -15.86
N THR A 31 8.11 5.45 -16.68
CA THR A 31 8.12 4.00 -16.94
C THR A 31 8.51 3.22 -15.70
N LEU A 32 9.54 3.66 -14.95
CA LEU A 32 9.94 3.04 -13.69
C LEU A 32 8.84 3.07 -12.62
N ALA A 33 8.02 4.13 -12.60
CA ALA A 33 6.85 4.20 -11.73
C ALA A 33 5.74 3.22 -12.15
N ALA A 34 5.67 2.82 -13.42
CA ALA A 34 4.76 1.79 -13.90
C ALA A 34 5.25 0.36 -13.55
N ASP A 35 6.55 0.19 -13.27
CA ASP A 35 7.17 -1.05 -12.81
C ASP A 35 7.07 -1.27 -11.29
N ALA A 36 6.29 -0.46 -10.55
CA ALA A 36 6.11 -0.68 -9.13
C ALA A 36 5.29 -1.95 -8.89
N VAL A 37 5.94 -3.00 -8.34
CA VAL A 37 5.32 -4.34 -8.20
C VAL A 37 5.25 -4.80 -6.75
N PHE A 38 6.25 -4.46 -5.92
CA PHE A 38 6.35 -5.03 -4.58
C PHE A 38 6.32 -3.96 -3.50
N ALA A 39 5.81 -4.32 -2.33
CA ALA A 39 5.85 -3.51 -1.13
C ALA A 39 6.40 -4.36 0.03
N THR A 40 7.22 -3.77 0.90
CA THR A 40 7.81 -4.50 2.01
C THR A 40 8.17 -3.59 3.19
N ALA A 41 8.12 -4.12 4.41
CA ALA A 41 8.73 -3.51 5.58
C ALA A 41 10.20 -3.95 5.71
N PHE A 42 11.08 -3.04 6.13
CA PHE A 42 12.51 -3.29 6.25
C PHE A 42 13.14 -2.62 7.48
N ILE A 43 14.36 -3.05 7.81
CA ILE A 43 15.21 -2.46 8.86
C ILE A 43 16.40 -1.80 8.15
N LYS A 44 16.68 -0.54 8.46
CA LYS A 44 17.83 0.21 7.98
C LYS A 44 19.10 -0.23 8.69
N ARG A 45 20.26 0.10 8.09
CA ARG A 45 21.58 -0.20 8.68
C ARG A 45 21.82 0.47 10.02
N ASP A 46 21.16 1.58 10.29
CA ASP A 46 21.20 2.29 11.57
C ASP A 46 20.25 1.72 12.63
N GLY A 47 19.51 0.66 12.30
CA GLY A 47 18.53 0.00 13.17
C GLY A 47 17.13 0.63 13.15
N SER A 48 16.93 1.74 12.44
CA SER A 48 15.59 2.32 12.25
C SER A 48 14.74 1.50 11.26
N TYR A 49 13.43 1.74 11.24
CA TYR A 49 12.47 0.95 10.46
C TYR A 49 11.89 1.75 9.29
N GLY A 50 11.49 1.06 8.23
CA GLY A 50 10.83 1.67 7.09
C GLY A 50 9.92 0.72 6.34
N ALA A 51 9.11 1.25 5.42
CA ALA A 51 8.42 0.49 4.38
C ALA A 51 8.79 1.06 3.01
N ALA A 52 8.96 0.19 2.02
CA ALA A 52 9.39 0.56 0.68
C ALA A 52 8.49 -0.04 -0.39
N ILE A 53 8.35 0.71 -1.47
CA ILE A 53 7.87 0.25 -2.76
C ILE A 53 9.08 -0.08 -3.63
N LEU A 54 9.03 -1.24 -4.27
CA LEU A 54 10.12 -1.75 -5.11
C LEU A 54 9.63 -1.98 -6.54
N SER A 55 10.51 -1.66 -7.49
CA SER A 55 10.34 -2.07 -8.88
C SER A 55 10.46 -3.59 -9.03
N GLU A 56 10.08 -4.15 -10.18
CA GLU A 56 10.39 -5.55 -10.52
C GLU A 56 11.89 -5.90 -10.37
N ALA A 57 12.78 -4.97 -10.72
CA ALA A 57 14.23 -5.13 -10.59
C ALA A 57 14.76 -4.97 -9.14
N GLY A 58 13.89 -4.82 -8.14
CA GLY A 58 14.26 -4.64 -6.73
C GLY A 58 14.78 -3.24 -6.36
N MET A 59 14.70 -2.26 -7.25
CA MET A 59 15.05 -0.87 -6.94
C MET A 59 13.99 -0.23 -6.01
N VAL A 60 14.44 0.52 -5.01
CA VAL A 60 13.56 1.31 -4.13
C VAL A 60 13.02 2.50 -4.91
N LEU A 61 11.70 2.50 -5.16
CA LEU A 61 11.00 3.58 -5.86
C LEU A 61 10.49 4.65 -4.88
N HIS A 62 10.01 4.22 -3.73
CA HIS A 62 9.55 5.09 -2.65
C HIS A 62 9.75 4.41 -1.31
N ALA A 63 10.02 5.18 -0.25
CA ALA A 63 10.14 4.66 1.10
C ALA A 63 9.63 5.66 2.13
N ILE A 64 9.08 5.13 3.22
CA ILE A 64 8.60 5.87 4.38
C ILE A 64 9.27 5.36 5.65
N ASP A 65 9.38 6.22 6.65
CA ASP A 65 9.85 5.85 7.98
C ASP A 65 8.73 5.22 8.81
N LEU A 66 9.07 4.22 9.61
CA LEU A 66 8.13 3.58 10.54
C LEU A 66 8.53 3.81 11.99
N PRO A 67 7.54 3.94 12.91
CA PRO A 67 7.81 4.09 14.34
C PRO A 67 8.53 2.88 14.96
N ALA A 68 8.25 1.69 14.44
CA ALA A 68 8.80 0.42 14.88
C ALA A 68 8.71 -0.60 13.74
N ARG A 69 9.10 -1.85 14.01
CA ARG A 69 9.14 -2.93 13.01
C ARG A 69 7.75 -3.17 12.38
N GLY A 70 7.66 -2.97 11.07
CA GLY A 70 6.51 -3.36 10.26
C GLY A 70 6.48 -4.87 9.96
N HIS A 71 5.34 -5.35 9.46
CA HIS A 71 5.10 -6.74 9.09
C HIS A 71 4.72 -6.86 7.62
N ASP A 72 3.41 -6.91 7.33
CA ASP A 72 2.90 -7.01 5.97
C ASP A 72 2.43 -5.65 5.44
N VAL A 73 2.33 -5.54 4.11
CA VAL A 73 1.83 -4.36 3.42
C VAL A 73 0.67 -4.74 2.51
N THR A 74 -0.50 -4.14 2.75
CA THR A 74 -1.65 -4.28 1.86
C THR A 74 -1.77 -3.07 0.94
N PHE A 75 -2.37 -3.26 -0.25
CA PHE A 75 -2.51 -2.23 -1.27
C PHE A 75 -3.94 -2.11 -1.77
N ASP A 76 -4.44 -0.88 -1.84
CA ASP A 76 -5.71 -0.57 -2.48
C ASP A 76 -5.49 -0.13 -3.94
N PRO A 77 -5.94 -0.90 -4.94
CA PRO A 77 -5.81 -0.53 -6.34
C PRO A 77 -6.68 0.68 -6.72
N VAL A 78 -7.71 1.03 -5.93
CA VAL A 78 -8.64 2.14 -6.19
C VAL A 78 -7.99 3.47 -5.78
N SER A 79 -7.60 3.62 -4.52
CA SER A 79 -6.97 4.85 -4.01
C SER A 79 -5.47 4.94 -4.25
N LYS A 80 -4.82 3.84 -4.67
CA LYS A 80 -3.36 3.70 -4.79
C LYS A 80 -2.62 3.93 -3.46
N ARG A 81 -3.30 3.70 -2.33
CA ARG A 81 -2.71 3.75 -1.00
C ARG A 81 -2.30 2.35 -0.56
N SER A 82 -1.22 2.31 0.21
CA SER A 82 -0.76 1.12 0.91
C SER A 82 -0.89 1.31 2.41
N VAL A 83 -1.03 0.21 3.14
CA VAL A 83 -0.99 0.22 4.61
C VAL A 83 0.00 -0.83 5.07
N VAL A 84 1.00 -0.40 5.83
CA VAL A 84 1.92 -1.29 6.53
C VAL A 84 1.51 -1.40 7.98
N PHE A 85 1.44 -2.62 8.49
CA PHE A 85 1.02 -2.89 9.86
C PHE A 85 2.24 -3.15 10.75
N ALA A 86 2.12 -2.79 12.02
CA ALA A 86 3.10 -3.16 13.02
C ALA A 86 3.18 -4.69 13.17
N ARG A 87 4.39 -5.19 13.40
CA ARG A 87 4.59 -6.59 13.78
C ARG A 87 3.99 -6.87 15.16
N GLN A 88 3.36 -8.04 15.29
CA GLN A 88 2.69 -8.49 16.51
C GLN A 88 3.63 -8.53 17.75
N PRO A 89 3.15 -8.09 18.92
CA PRO A 89 2.01 -7.18 19.13
C PRO A 89 2.42 -5.74 18.81
N GLY A 90 1.67 -5.05 17.95
CA GLY A 90 1.98 -3.69 17.54
C GLY A 90 0.81 -2.73 17.74
N THR A 91 1.08 -1.44 17.90
CA THR A 91 0.04 -0.42 18.18
C THR A 91 -0.11 0.61 17.07
N PHE A 92 0.48 0.35 15.90
CA PHE A 92 0.40 1.25 14.76
C PHE A 92 0.10 0.52 13.44
N ALA A 93 -0.53 1.25 12.53
CA ALA A 93 -0.52 0.99 11.11
C ALA A 93 -0.18 2.31 10.40
N VAL A 94 0.61 2.29 9.32
CA VAL A 94 0.95 3.50 8.56
C VAL A 94 0.37 3.39 7.16
N VAL A 95 -0.50 4.33 6.83
CA VAL A 95 -1.04 4.52 5.49
C VAL A 95 -0.09 5.42 4.72
N PHE A 96 0.21 5.07 3.47
CA PHE A 96 1.05 5.91 2.61
C PHE A 96 0.62 5.82 1.15
N ASP A 97 0.89 6.90 0.41
CA ASP A 97 0.73 6.91 -1.04
C ASP A 97 1.89 6.14 -1.69
N HIS A 98 1.55 5.21 -2.55
CA HIS A 98 2.52 4.41 -3.30
C HIS A 98 3.49 5.25 -4.15
N THR A 99 3.09 6.49 -4.49
CA THR A 99 3.90 7.42 -5.28
C THR A 99 4.59 8.51 -4.46
N GLY A 100 4.34 8.58 -3.16
CA GLY A 100 4.92 9.58 -2.26
C GLY A 100 4.41 11.01 -2.41
N ARG A 101 3.21 11.23 -2.99
CA ARG A 101 2.61 12.58 -3.07
C ARG A 101 1.99 13.04 -1.76
N ASP A 102 1.41 12.10 -1.01
CA ASP A 102 0.77 12.38 0.27
C ASP A 102 1.70 11.99 1.43
N GLU A 103 1.71 12.80 2.49
CA GLU A 103 2.42 12.44 3.72
C GLU A 103 1.81 11.18 4.37
N PRO A 104 2.65 10.30 4.96
CA PRO A 104 2.15 9.10 5.64
C PRO A 104 1.24 9.45 6.82
N LEU A 105 0.17 8.68 6.98
CA LEU A 105 -0.77 8.77 8.09
C LEU A 105 -0.59 7.57 9.02
N THR A 106 -0.16 7.84 10.25
CA THR A 106 -0.09 6.81 11.30
C THR A 106 -1.42 6.68 12.02
N ILE A 107 -1.96 5.47 12.05
CA ILE A 107 -3.14 5.06 12.80
C ILE A 107 -2.66 4.34 14.06
N ALA A 108 -3.07 4.81 15.24
CA ALA A 108 -2.86 4.09 16.48
C ALA A 108 -4.00 3.08 16.71
N SER A 109 -3.67 1.91 17.26
CA SER A 109 -4.70 0.99 17.76
C SER A 109 -5.45 1.63 18.94
N VAL A 110 -6.72 1.27 19.11
CA VAL A 110 -7.50 1.70 20.28
C VAL A 110 -7.02 0.95 21.53
N SER A 111 -7.34 1.48 22.72
CA SER A 111 -6.98 0.83 23.99
C SER A 111 -7.50 -0.62 24.05
N GLY A 112 -6.67 -1.54 24.53
CA GLY A 112 -7.00 -2.97 24.60
C GLY A 112 -6.96 -3.70 23.25
N ARG A 113 -6.53 -3.03 22.18
CA ARG A 113 -6.35 -3.63 20.84
C ARG A 113 -4.92 -3.48 20.36
N HIS A 114 -4.41 -4.51 19.70
CA HIS A 114 -3.10 -4.50 19.04
C HIS A 114 -3.26 -5.00 17.61
N PHE A 115 -2.58 -4.37 16.66
CA PHE A 115 -2.45 -4.87 15.30
C PHE A 115 -1.60 -6.14 15.27
N PHE A 116 -2.05 -7.10 14.46
CA PHE A 116 -1.45 -8.42 14.29
C PHE A 116 -0.80 -8.60 12.92
N GLY A 117 -0.54 -7.50 12.22
CA GLY A 117 0.39 -7.44 11.11
C GLY A 117 -0.24 -7.50 9.71
N HIS A 118 -1.53 -7.79 9.59
CA HIS A 118 -2.17 -7.98 8.28
C HIS A 118 -3.43 -7.14 8.11
N GLY A 119 -3.78 -6.86 6.86
CA GLY A 119 -5.02 -6.19 6.50
C GLY A 119 -5.40 -6.39 5.04
N VAL A 120 -6.66 -6.14 4.73
CA VAL A 120 -7.20 -6.21 3.37
C VAL A 120 -8.23 -5.11 3.16
N PHE A 121 -8.22 -4.51 1.98
CA PHE A 121 -9.22 -3.52 1.59
C PHE A 121 -10.50 -4.18 1.08
N SER A 122 -11.65 -3.51 1.24
CA SER A 122 -12.85 -3.84 0.49
C SER A 122 -12.62 -3.63 -1.01
N THR A 123 -13.38 -4.31 -1.86
CA THR A 123 -13.25 -4.23 -3.33
C THR A 123 -13.39 -2.81 -3.88
N ASP A 124 -14.15 -1.95 -3.20
CA ASP A 124 -14.38 -0.56 -3.56
C ASP A 124 -13.45 0.44 -2.84
N GLY A 125 -12.47 -0.07 -2.07
CA GLY A 125 -11.52 0.73 -1.30
C GLY A 125 -12.14 1.57 -0.17
N ALA A 126 -13.43 1.35 0.17
CA ALA A 126 -14.10 2.11 1.22
C ALA A 126 -13.61 1.75 2.62
N LEU A 127 -13.33 0.47 2.83
CA LEU A 127 -13.02 -0.09 4.12
C LEU A 127 -11.65 -0.73 4.10
N LEU A 128 -10.94 -0.58 5.20
CA LEU A 128 -9.80 -1.40 5.55
C LEU A 128 -10.21 -2.33 6.69
N TYR A 129 -9.97 -3.63 6.49
CA TYR A 129 -10.05 -4.65 7.52
C TYR A 129 -8.64 -4.96 8.00
N ALA A 130 -8.43 -5.06 9.31
CA ALA A 130 -7.12 -5.38 9.87
C ALA A 130 -7.23 -6.45 10.94
N THR A 131 -6.26 -7.38 10.99
CA THR A 131 -6.17 -8.32 12.11
C THR A 131 -5.72 -7.58 13.36
N GLU A 132 -6.51 -7.76 14.41
CA GLU A 132 -6.26 -7.20 15.72
C GLU A 132 -6.45 -8.29 16.80
N ASN A 133 -5.95 -8.02 17.98
CA ASN A 133 -6.22 -8.84 19.16
C ASN A 133 -6.89 -8.01 20.25
N ASP A 134 -7.96 -8.55 20.81
CA ASP A 134 -8.50 -8.21 22.11
C ASP A 134 -7.62 -8.80 23.21
N PHE A 135 -6.63 -8.02 23.63
CA PHE A 135 -5.54 -8.49 24.48
C PHE A 135 -6.02 -9.03 25.82
N ASP A 136 -7.02 -8.37 26.42
CA ASP A 136 -7.54 -8.73 27.74
C ASP A 136 -8.33 -10.04 27.70
N ASN A 137 -9.00 -10.32 26.57
CA ASN A 137 -9.82 -11.52 26.37
C ASN A 137 -9.10 -12.64 25.61
N ALA A 138 -7.82 -12.43 25.25
CA ALA A 138 -7.04 -13.33 24.41
C ALA A 138 -7.77 -13.72 23.10
N ALA A 139 -8.50 -12.80 22.47
CA ALA A 139 -9.35 -13.12 21.32
C ALA A 139 -8.94 -12.34 20.07
N GLY A 140 -8.93 -13.01 18.92
CA GLY A 140 -8.73 -12.36 17.63
C GLY A 140 -9.98 -11.59 17.20
N VAL A 141 -9.77 -10.38 16.68
CA VAL A 141 -10.82 -9.55 16.10
C VAL A 141 -10.35 -8.97 14.77
N VAL A 142 -11.31 -8.62 13.91
CA VAL A 142 -11.05 -7.82 12.72
C VAL A 142 -11.51 -6.40 13.01
N GLY A 143 -10.56 -5.46 13.06
CA GLY A 143 -10.87 -4.04 13.11
C GLY A 143 -11.37 -3.54 11.76
N VAL A 144 -12.39 -2.69 11.77
CA VAL A 144 -12.98 -2.09 10.56
C VAL A 144 -12.71 -0.59 10.56
N TYR A 145 -12.08 -0.12 9.50
CA TYR A 145 -11.65 1.27 9.34
C TYR A 145 -12.26 1.88 8.07
N ASP A 146 -12.81 3.09 8.18
CA ASP A 146 -13.30 3.86 7.04
C ASP A 146 -12.14 4.58 6.35
N ALA A 147 -11.70 4.03 5.21
CA ALA A 147 -10.58 4.56 4.43
C ALA A 147 -10.89 5.93 3.79
N ARG A 148 -12.17 6.27 3.62
CA ARG A 148 -12.63 7.58 3.11
C ARG A 148 -12.61 8.63 4.22
N ALA A 149 -12.80 8.22 5.47
CA ALA A 149 -12.76 9.09 6.65
C ALA A 149 -11.40 9.03 7.38
N LYS A 150 -10.29 9.16 6.64
CA LYS A 150 -8.91 9.12 7.18
C LYS A 150 -8.65 7.89 8.06
N PHE A 151 -9.17 6.73 7.65
CA PHE A 151 -9.01 5.47 8.37
C PHE A 151 -9.50 5.56 9.82
N LYS A 152 -10.64 6.23 10.03
CA LYS A 152 -11.30 6.20 11.32
C LYS A 152 -11.83 4.80 11.58
N ARG A 153 -11.53 4.23 12.76
CA ARG A 153 -12.11 2.95 13.19
C ARG A 153 -13.62 3.11 13.41
N ILE A 154 -14.41 2.23 12.79
CA ILE A 154 -15.89 2.28 12.82
C ILE A 154 -16.52 1.04 13.44
N GLY A 155 -15.75 -0.01 13.70
CA GLY A 155 -16.26 -1.21 14.35
C GLY A 155 -15.22 -2.33 14.42
N GLU A 156 -15.67 -3.48 14.91
CA GLU A 156 -14.92 -4.74 14.92
C GLU A 156 -15.88 -5.93 14.88
N PHE A 157 -15.36 -7.09 14.49
CA PHE A 157 -16.06 -8.37 14.63
C PHE A 157 -15.07 -9.50 14.98
N PRO A 158 -15.52 -10.57 15.68
CA PRO A 158 -14.62 -11.62 16.14
C PRO A 158 -14.09 -12.48 14.99
N THR A 159 -12.85 -12.96 15.10
CA THR A 159 -12.29 -13.99 14.20
C THR A 159 -12.62 -15.41 14.65
N TYR A 160 -13.31 -15.55 15.79
CA TYR A 160 -13.66 -16.82 16.44
C TYR A 160 -12.45 -17.72 16.75
N GLY A 161 -11.28 -17.12 16.97
CA GLY A 161 -10.07 -17.80 17.41
C GLY A 161 -9.11 -16.86 18.12
N MET A 162 -7.91 -17.34 18.44
CA MET A 162 -6.83 -16.55 19.03
C MET A 162 -5.69 -16.42 18.02
N GLY A 163 -4.88 -15.37 18.12
CA GLY A 163 -3.70 -15.21 17.27
C GLY A 163 -4.05 -15.13 15.79
N SER A 164 -4.99 -14.26 15.42
CA SER A 164 -5.36 -14.04 14.02
C SER A 164 -4.15 -13.51 13.26
N HIS A 165 -3.59 -14.34 12.39
CA HIS A 165 -2.40 -14.01 11.62
C HIS A 165 -2.79 -13.32 10.32
N GLU A 166 -3.41 -14.07 9.41
CA GLU A 166 -3.74 -13.62 8.05
C GLU A 166 -5.24 -13.33 7.89
N LEU A 167 -5.57 -12.39 7.00
CA LEU A 167 -6.94 -12.19 6.53
C LEU A 167 -6.98 -11.88 5.02
N LEU A 168 -7.90 -12.52 4.32
CA LEU A 168 -8.10 -12.33 2.88
C LEU A 168 -9.57 -12.08 2.56
N LEU A 169 -9.84 -11.11 1.70
CA LEU A 169 -11.15 -10.93 1.09
C LEU A 169 -11.28 -11.91 -0.08
N LEU A 170 -12.31 -12.76 -0.05
CA LEU A 170 -12.55 -13.74 -1.11
C LEU A 170 -13.11 -13.08 -2.37
N GLY A 171 -13.10 -13.82 -3.49
CA GLY A 171 -13.50 -13.31 -4.80
C GLY A 171 -14.97 -12.88 -4.92
N ASP A 172 -15.82 -13.20 -3.94
CA ASP A 172 -17.19 -12.69 -3.86
C ASP A 172 -17.28 -11.24 -3.35
N GLY A 173 -16.17 -10.67 -2.87
CA GLY A 173 -16.06 -9.32 -2.33
C GLY A 173 -16.82 -9.10 -1.03
N ARG A 174 -17.27 -10.16 -0.36
CA ARG A 174 -18.13 -10.10 0.84
C ARG A 174 -17.67 -10.99 1.97
N THR A 175 -16.97 -12.08 1.64
CA THR A 175 -16.51 -13.06 2.62
C THR A 175 -15.04 -12.82 2.94
N ILE A 176 -14.71 -12.76 4.23
CA ILE A 176 -13.32 -12.68 4.70
C ILE A 176 -12.93 -14.04 5.28
N ALA A 177 -11.85 -14.62 4.76
CA ALA A 177 -11.21 -15.79 5.34
C ALA A 177 -10.11 -15.33 6.30
N VAL A 178 -10.10 -15.86 7.52
CA VAL A 178 -9.12 -15.53 8.56
C VAL A 178 -8.40 -16.79 9.01
N ALA A 179 -7.07 -16.72 9.10
CA ALA A 179 -6.24 -17.77 9.66
C ALA A 179 -5.90 -17.44 11.13
N ASN A 180 -6.35 -18.29 12.06
CA ASN A 180 -6.04 -18.18 13.49
C ASN A 180 -4.91 -19.13 13.86
N GLY A 181 -4.04 -18.74 14.80
CA GLY A 181 -2.97 -19.58 15.36
C GLY A 181 -1.54 -19.22 14.95
N GLY A 182 -1.27 -17.94 14.63
CA GLY A 182 0.08 -17.42 14.37
C GLY A 182 0.83 -16.91 15.58
#